data_AF-A0A929JTQ9-F1
#
_entry.id   AF-A0A929JTQ9-F1
#
_cell.length_a   1.000
_cell.length_b   1.000
_cell.length_c   1.000
_cell.angle_alpha   90.00
_cell.angle_beta   90.00
_cell.angle_gamma   90.00
#
_symmetry.space_group_name_H-M   'P 1'
#
loop_
_entity.id
_entity.type
_entity.pdbx_description
1 polymer ?
#
loop_
_entity_poly.entity_id
_entity_poly.type
_entity_poly.pdbx_seq_one_letter_code
_entity_poly.pdbx_strand_id
1 'polypeptide(L)' 'MAKKSGPTPRKRLKEIKLLDKRKAKEARRIEAKERRGKVRVKNSDEDPDIAGIRPGPQPLPEQWDDLGDDE' A
#
# COMPACT_ATOMS: atom_id res chain seq x y z
N MET A 1 -23.73 47.99 -19.74
CA MET A 1 -23.40 46.58 -20.03
C MET A 1 -22.05 46.26 -19.42
N ALA A 2 -21.98 45.37 -18.42
CA ALA A 2 -20.72 45.03 -17.76
C ALA A 2 -19.87 44.11 -18.66
N LYS A 3 -18.72 44.60 -19.10
CA LYS A 3 -17.76 43.80 -19.88
C LYS A 3 -17.18 42.72 -18.96
N LYS A 4 -17.58 41.46 -19.16
CA LYS A 4 -16.99 40.31 -18.45
C LYS A 4 -15.55 40.17 -18.94
N SER A 5 -14.58 40.77 -18.24
CA SER A 5 -13.16 40.56 -18.52
C SER A 5 -12.81 39.12 -18.16
N GLY A 6 -12.22 38.39 -19.10
CA GLY A 6 -11.82 37.00 -18.89
C GLY A 6 -10.79 36.84 -17.76
N PRO A 7 -10.48 35.59 -17.36
CA PRO A 7 -9.51 35.33 -16.30
C PRO A 7 -8.17 35.98 -16.62
N THR A 8 -7.58 36.63 -15.61
CA THR A 8 -6.26 37.23 -15.74
C THR A 8 -5.21 36.16 -16.07
N PRO A 9 -4.09 36.52 -16.72
CA PRO A 9 -3.03 35.56 -17.07
C PRO A 9 -2.53 34.76 -15.87
N ARG A 10 -2.43 35.40 -14.70
CA ARG A 10 -2.09 34.75 -13.43
C ARG A 10 -3.06 33.64 -13.03
N LYS A 11 -4.37 33.83 -13.25
CA LYS A 11 -5.39 32.81 -12.99
C LYS A 11 -5.22 31.61 -13.93
N ARG A 12 -5.02 31.85 -15.22
CA ARG A 12 -4.78 30.77 -16.21
C ARG A 12 -3.56 29.93 -15.86
N LEU A 13 -2.44 30.56 -15.49
CA LEU A 13 -1.23 29.85 -15.06
C LEU A 13 -1.46 28.99 -13.81
N LYS A 14 -2.27 29.49 -12.86
CA LYS A 14 -2.62 28.73 -11.65
C LYS A 14 -3.50 27.52 -11.99
N GLU A 15 -4.46 27.67 -12.88
CA GLU A 15 -5.33 26.59 -13.36
C GLU A 15 -4.53 25.50 -14.09
N ILE A 16 -3.63 25.90 -15.00
CA ILE A 16 -2.73 24.95 -15.69
C ILE A 16 -1.92 24.14 -14.67
N LYS A 17 -1.27 24.81 -13.70
CA LYS A 17 -0.50 24.12 -12.65
C LYS A 17 -1.33 23.15 -11.81
N LEU A 18 -2.61 23.46 -11.55
CA LEU A 18 -3.51 22.56 -10.82
C LEU A 18 -3.89 21.34 -11.66
N LEU A 19 -4.17 21.54 -12.94
CA LEU A 19 -4.45 20.46 -13.89
C LEU A 19 -3.25 19.52 -14.04
N ASP A 20 -2.05 20.06 -14.20
CA ASP A 20 -0.83 19.26 -14.33
C ASP A 20 -0.57 18.43 -13.07
N LYS A 21 -0.74 19.02 -11.87
CA LYS A 21 -0.65 18.28 -10.61
C LYS A 21 -1.67 17.16 -10.50
N ARG A 22 -2.90 17.37 -10.99
CA ARG A 22 -3.95 16.35 -10.98
C ARG A 22 -3.60 15.20 -11.92
N LYS A 23 -3.17 15.51 -13.15
CA LYS A 23 -2.71 14.52 -14.14
C LYS A 23 -1.53 13.69 -13.61
N ALA A 24 -0.53 14.34 -12.99
CA ALA A 24 0.60 13.65 -12.40
C ALA A 24 0.19 12.69 -11.26
N LYS A 25 -0.74 13.12 -10.39
CA LYS A 25 -1.28 12.24 -9.33
C LYS A 25 -2.06 11.06 -9.90
N GLU A 26 -2.81 11.27 -10.96
CA GLU A 26 -3.56 10.21 -11.65
C GLU A 26 -2.62 9.20 -12.30
N ALA A 27 -1.61 9.66 -13.02
CA ALA A 27 -0.57 8.79 -13.59
C ALA A 27 0.11 7.94 -12.51
N ARG A 28 0.49 8.53 -11.37
CA ARG A 28 1.07 7.80 -10.22
C ARG A 28 0.11 6.76 -9.64
N ARG A 29 -1.20 7.02 -9.63
CA ARG A 29 -2.20 6.05 -9.15
C ARG A 29 -2.33 4.87 -10.10
N ILE A 30 -2.31 5.11 -11.41
CA ILE A 30 -2.34 4.06 -12.44
C ILE A 30 -1.10 3.19 -12.31
N GLU A 31 0.10 3.78 -12.29
CA GLU A 31 1.36 3.06 -12.11
C GLU A 31 1.39 2.24 -10.81
N ALA A 32 0.92 2.81 -9.69
CA ALA A 32 0.82 2.09 -8.42
C ALA A 32 -0.15 0.90 -8.49
N LYS A 33 -1.27 1.05 -9.22
CA LYS A 33 -2.24 -0.03 -9.45
C LYS A 33 -1.65 -1.12 -10.33
N GLU A 34 -0.95 -0.76 -11.40
CA GLU A 34 -0.23 -1.70 -12.28
C GLU A 34 0.84 -2.46 -11.52
N ARG A 35 1.65 -1.77 -10.72
CA ARG A 35 2.67 -2.40 -9.86
C ARG A 35 2.02 -3.40 -8.89
N ARG A 36 0.93 -3.02 -8.22
CA ARG A 36 0.19 -3.93 -7.32
C ARG A 36 -0.41 -5.13 -8.07
N GLY A 37 -0.92 -4.91 -9.29
CA GLY A 37 -1.44 -5.98 -10.15
C GLY A 37 -0.35 -6.94 -10.63
N LYS A 38 0.84 -6.41 -10.97
CA LYS A 38 2.01 -7.19 -11.39
C LYS A 38 2.65 -7.97 -10.23
N VAL A 39 2.51 -7.48 -8.99
CA VAL A 39 2.97 -8.17 -7.77
C VAL A 39 2.00 -9.29 -7.35
N ARG A 40 0.86 -9.47 -8.03
CA ARG A 40 -0.05 -10.56 -7.68
C ARG A 40 0.46 -11.89 -8.21
N VAL A 41 0.61 -12.80 -7.25
CA VAL A 41 0.90 -14.24 -7.35
C VAL A 41 2.39 -14.57 -7.47
N LYS A 42 3.14 -14.33 -6.40
CA LYS A 42 4.18 -15.31 -6.00
C LYS A 42 3.44 -16.50 -5.39
N ASN A 43 2.92 -17.38 -6.24
CA ASN A 43 2.71 -18.78 -5.86
C ASN A 43 3.98 -19.52 -6.27
N SER A 44 4.50 -20.36 -5.36
CA SER A 44 5.58 -21.36 -5.53
C SER A 44 6.94 -21.06 -4.90
N ASP A 45 6.96 -20.52 -3.68
CA ASP A 45 7.88 -20.98 -2.63
C ASP A 45 7.45 -20.27 -1.35
N GLU A 46 6.98 -21.03 -0.36
CA GLU A 46 6.77 -20.50 0.98
C GLU A 46 8.11 -19.94 1.49
N ASP A 47 8.11 -18.71 2.02
CA ASP A 47 9.35 -18.14 2.55
C ASP A 47 9.92 -19.10 3.61
N PRO A 48 11.20 -19.52 3.52
CA PRO A 48 11.77 -20.52 4.42
C PRO A 48 11.69 -20.08 5.90
N ASP A 49 11.65 -18.77 6.14
CA ASP A 49 11.51 -18.17 7.48
C ASP A 49 10.08 -18.22 8.04
N ILE A 50 9.05 -18.35 7.18
CA ILE A 50 7.63 -18.35 7.60
C ILE A 50 6.98 -19.73 7.52
N ALA A 51 7.65 -20.69 6.87
CA ALA A 51 7.20 -22.08 6.79
C ALA A 51 7.07 -22.70 8.20
N GLY A 52 5.92 -23.30 8.49
CA GLY A 52 5.67 -24.01 9.75
C GLY A 52 5.26 -23.13 10.94
N ILE A 53 5.23 -21.79 10.80
CA ILE A 53 4.68 -20.92 11.85
C ILE A 53 3.15 -21.05 11.86
N ARG A 54 2.63 -21.58 12.96
CA ARG A 54 1.18 -21.64 13.20
C ARG A 54 0.72 -20.34 13.86
N PRO A 55 -0.36 -19.70 13.38
CA PRO A 55 -0.93 -18.55 14.06
C PRO A 55 -1.50 -18.98 15.43
N GLY A 56 -1.17 -18.21 16.47
CA GLY A 56 -1.54 -18.50 17.85
C GLY A 56 -0.32 -18.77 18.75
N PRO A 57 -0.53 -19.04 20.04
CA PRO A 57 0.55 -19.46 20.93
C PRO A 57 1.12 -20.80 20.44
N GLN A 58 2.44 -20.89 20.33
CA GLN A 58 3.09 -22.15 20.00
C GLN A 58 2.94 -23.14 21.17
N PRO A 59 2.74 -24.44 20.89
CA PRO A 59 2.69 -25.44 21.94
C PRO A 59 4.00 -25.42 22.73
N LEU A 60 3.88 -25.67 24.04
CA LEU A 60 5.05 -25.83 24.90
C LEU A 60 5.80 -27.10 24.45
N PRO A 61 7.13 -27.06 24.26
CA PRO A 61 7.90 -28.26 23.95
C PRO A 61 7.86 -29.27 25.10
N GLU A 62 7.91 -30.57 24.74
CA GLU A 62 7.78 -31.71 25.67
C GLU A 62 8.75 -31.65 26.87
N GLN A 63 9.91 -31.02 26.70
CA GLN A 63 10.90 -30.80 27.77
C GLN A 63 10.43 -29.91 28.93
N TRP A 64 9.30 -29.23 28.78
CA TRP A 64 8.70 -28.36 29.79
C TRP A 64 7.36 -28.88 30.34
N ASP A 65 6.89 -30.05 29.89
CA ASP A 65 5.65 -30.65 30.42
C ASP A 65 5.82 -31.13 31.88
N ASP A 66 7.03 -31.54 32.29
CA ASP A 66 7.32 -32.06 33.64
C ASP A 66 7.50 -30.97 34.72
N LEU A 67 7.45 -29.67 34.38
CA LEU A 67 7.66 -28.58 35.34
C LEU A 67 6.36 -28.06 36.00
N GLY A 68 5.22 -28.68 35.70
CA GLY A 68 3.89 -28.25 36.15
C GLY A 68 3.20 -29.16 37.16
N ASP A 69 3.85 -30.24 37.60
CA ASP A 69 3.27 -31.27 38.49
C ASP A 69 3.95 -31.30 39.89
N ASP A 70 4.45 -30.15 40.34
CA ASP A 70 4.82 -29.92 41.74
C ASP A 70 3.87 -28.86 42.32
N GLU A 71 2.84 -29.35 43.01
CA GLU A 71 1.81 -28.60 43.75
C GLU A 71 2.37 -27.77 44.92
#